data_AF-T1DAH2-F1
#
_entry.id   AF-T1DAH2-F1
#
_cell.length_a   1.000
_cell.length_b   1.000
_cell.length_c   1.000
_cell.angle_alpha   90.00
_cell.angle_beta   90.00
_cell.angle_gamma   90.00
#
_symmetry.space_group_name_H-M   'P 1'
#
loop_
_entity.id
_entity.type
_entity.pdbx_description
1 polymer ?
#
loop_
_entity_poly.entity_id
_entity_poly.type
_entity_poly.pdbx_seq_one_letter_code
_entity_poly.pdbx_strand_id
1 'polypeptide(L)' 'MIHRLKTQAGRSVYRLRKQTVEPVFGIIKSVMGFRQFSLRGCVRYKGEWSLVCLAWNIKRMAVLRL' A
#
# COMPACT_ATOMS: atom_id res chain seq x y z
N MET A 1 -9.41 16.82 2.15
CA MET A 1 -9.97 15.54 2.64
C MET A 1 -11.26 15.69 3.45
N ILE A 2 -11.34 16.67 4.35
CA ILE A 2 -12.46 16.84 5.29
C ILE A 2 -13.83 16.85 4.58
N HIS A 3 -13.96 17.56 3.45
CA HIS A 3 -15.23 17.62 2.69
C HIS A 3 -15.71 16.25 2.17
N ARG A 4 -14.80 15.34 1.78
CA ARG A 4 -15.17 14.00 1.29
C ARG A 4 -15.62 13.08 2.43
N LEU A 5 -15.07 13.27 3.63
CA LEU A 5 -15.44 12.50 4.82
C LEU A 5 -16.76 12.95 5.46
N LYS A 6 -17.36 14.06 4.99
CA LYS A 6 -18.69 14.51 5.43
C LYS A 6 -19.82 13.65 4.85
N THR A 7 -19.59 12.99 3.71
CA THR A 7 -20.60 12.15 3.07
C THR A 7 -20.54 10.71 3.59
N GLN A 8 -21.69 10.03 3.61
CA GLN A 8 -21.75 8.63 4.02
C GLN A 8 -20.88 7.73 3.13
N ALA A 9 -20.90 7.99 1.81
CA ALA A 9 -20.04 7.31 0.85
C ALA A 9 -18.55 7.48 1.19
N GLY A 10 -18.08 8.71 1.46
CA GLY A 10 -16.68 8.93 1.79
C GLY A 10 -16.26 8.31 3.11
N ARG A 11 -17.14 8.29 4.14
CA ARG A 11 -16.89 7.56 5.39
C ARG A 11 -16.76 6.06 5.18
N SER A 12 -17.60 5.48 4.32
CA SER A 12 -17.56 4.04 4.02
C SER A 12 -16.24 3.64 3.34
N VAL A 13 -15.80 4.39 2.33
CA VAL A 13 -14.52 4.18 1.65
C VAL A 13 -13.34 4.36 2.62
N TYR A 14 -13.39 5.39 3.46
CA TYR A 14 -12.34 5.62 4.45
C TYR A 14 -12.24 4.48 5.47
N ARG A 15 -13.37 3.95 5.94
CA ARG A 15 -13.40 2.78 6.83
C ARG A 15 -12.77 1.56 6.17
N LEU A 16 -13.06 1.31 4.89
CA LEU A 16 -12.51 0.18 4.14
C LEU A 16 -10.98 0.25 4.01
N ARG A 17 -10.39 1.45 3.96
CA ARG A 17 -8.93 1.61 3.85
C ARG A 17 -8.17 1.02 5.03
N LYS A 18 -8.75 1.07 6.24
CA LYS A 18 -8.15 0.55 7.46
C LYS A 18 -7.81 -0.94 7.39
N GLN A 19 -8.65 -1.71 6.71
CA GLN A 19 -8.47 -3.17 6.58
C GLN A 19 -7.82 -3.59 5.26
N THR A 20 -7.79 -2.71 4.26
CA THR A 20 -7.29 -3.05 2.91
C THR A 20 -5.90 -2.48 2.66
N VAL A 21 -5.76 -1.16 2.68
CA VAL A 21 -4.59 -0.46 2.17
C VAL A 21 -3.59 -0.12 3.28
N GLU A 22 -4.08 0.27 4.46
CA GLU A 22 -3.21 0.61 5.60
C GLU A 22 -2.34 -0.58 6.07
N PRO A 23 -2.85 -1.83 6.16
CA PRO A 23 -2.03 -2.97 6.56
C PRO A 23 -0.92 -3.27 5.54
N VAL A 24 -1.24 -3.17 4.24
CA VAL A 24 -0.27 -3.38 3.15
C VAL A 24 0.87 -2.37 3.27
N PHE A 25 0.58 -1.08 3.48
CA PHE A 25 1.62 -0.07 3.70
C PHE A 25 2.43 -0.32 4.97
N GLY A 26 1.78 -0.76 6.06
CA GLY A 26 2.47 -1.14 7.30
C GLY A 26 3.47 -2.27 7.07
N ILE A 27 3.07 -3.31 6.35
CA ILE A 27 3.91 -4.46 6.03
C ILE A 27 5.07 -4.06 5.13
N ILE A 28 4.82 -3.31 4.06
CA ILE A 28 5.88 -2.83 3.15
C ILE A 28 6.95 -2.04 3.92
N LYS A 29 6.53 -1.18 4.86
CA LYS A 29 7.46 -0.34 5.62
C LYS A 29 8.18 -1.09 6.74
N SER A 30 7.46 -1.83 7.56
CA SER A 30 8.00 -2.41 8.80
C SER A 30 8.51 -3.83 8.64
N VAL A 31 7.89 -4.63 7.76
CA VAL A 31 8.27 -6.04 7.57
C VAL A 31 9.20 -6.20 6.37
N MET A 32 8.92 -5.52 5.27
CA MET A 32 9.77 -5.58 4.06
C MET A 32 10.90 -4.53 4.08
N GLY A 33 10.89 -3.60 5.04
CA GLY A 33 11.95 -2.59 5.21
C GLY A 33 11.99 -1.48 4.15
N PHE A 34 11.01 -1.38 3.26
CA PHE A 34 11.01 -0.36 2.21
C PHE A 34 10.55 1.00 2.76
N ARG A 35 11.52 1.86 3.09
CA ARG A 35 11.29 3.18 3.72
C ARG A 35 11.54 4.36 2.80
N GLN A 36 12.36 4.19 1.78
CA GLN A 36 12.76 5.25 0.86
C GLN A 36 12.90 4.72 -0.56
N PHE A 37 12.65 5.60 -1.53
CA PHE A 37 12.92 5.35 -2.94
C PHE A 37 14.38 5.68 -3.25
N SER A 38 15.06 4.83 -4.00
CA SER A 38 16.46 5.09 -4.40
C SER A 38 16.48 5.96 -5.66
N LEU A 39 15.48 5.83 -6.53
CA LEU A 39 15.40 6.55 -7.79
C LEU A 39 14.58 7.85 -7.66
N ARG A 40 15.08 8.91 -8.28
CA ARG A 40 14.39 10.22 -8.34
C ARG A 40 13.64 10.40 -9.65
N GLY A 41 12.51 11.11 -9.61
CA GLY A 41 11.71 11.44 -10.78
C GLY A 41 10.55 10.47 -11.03
N CYS A 42 9.47 11.01 -11.60
CA CYS A 42 8.16 10.34 -11.59
C CYS A 42 8.10 8.98 -12.28
N VAL A 43 8.86 8.81 -13.35
CA VAL A 43 8.87 7.55 -14.10
C VAL A 43 9.64 6.47 -13.35
N ARG A 44 10.78 6.83 -12.76
CA ARG A 44 11.68 5.86 -12.12
C ARG A 44 11.15 5.35 -10.77
N TYR A 45 10.59 6.22 -9.92
CA TYR A 45 10.00 5.78 -8.65
C TYR A 45 8.81 4.82 -8.88
N LYS A 46 8.06 4.99 -9.98
CA LYS A 46 6.95 4.08 -10.33
C LYS A 46 7.44 2.66 -10.55
N GLY A 47 8.61 2.49 -11.18
CA GLY A 47 9.24 1.19 -11.37
C GLY A 47 9.60 0.54 -10.04
N GLU A 48 10.27 1.27 -9.14
CA GLU A 48 10.57 0.78 -7.79
C GLU A 48 9.30 0.39 -7.02
N TRP A 49 8.26 1.21 -7.10
CA TRP A 49 7.00 0.95 -6.43
C TRP A 49 6.30 -0.31 -6.96
N SER A 50 6.31 -0.53 -8.27
CA SER A 50 5.79 -1.75 -8.89
C SER A 50 6.54 -2.99 -8.40
N LEU A 51 7.86 -2.92 -8.28
CA LEU A 51 8.68 -4.03 -7.77
C LEU A 51 8.35 -4.36 -6.30
N VAL A 52 8.22 -3.34 -5.46
CA VAL A 52 7.83 -3.51 -4.05
C VAL A 52 6.44 -4.15 -3.94
N CYS A 53 5.48 -3.70 -4.76
CA CYS A 53 4.14 -4.28 -4.78
C CYS A 53 4.15 -5.74 -5.24
N LEU A 54 4.96 -6.08 -6.25
CA LEU A 54 5.14 -7.45 -6.70
C LEU A 54 5.71 -8.33 -5.58
N ALA A 55 6.76 -7.87 -4.91
CA ALA A 55 7.38 -8.59 -3.79
C ALA A 55 6.37 -8.84 -2.64
N TRP A 56 5.55 -7.84 -2.31
CA TRP A 56 4.46 -8.01 -1.35
C TRP A 56 3.45 -9.08 -1.80
N ASN A 57 2.99 -9.02 -3.05
CA ASN A 57 2.04 -10.00 -3.58
C ASN A 57 2.60 -11.42 -3.54
N ILE A 58 3.87 -11.62 -3.89
CA ILE A 58 4.54 -12.92 -3.81
C ILE A 58 4.58 -13.41 -2.36
N LYS A 59 5.01 -12.57 -1.41
CA LYS A 59 5.04 -12.92 0.03
C LYS A 59 3.65 -13.31 0.54
N ARG A 60 2.61 -12.55 0.15
CA ARG A 60 1.22 -12.83 0.52
C ARG A 60 0.75 -14.17 -0.04
N MET A 61 0.99 -14.44 -1.33
CA MET A 61 0.61 -15.70 -1.96
C MET A 61 1.32 -16.90 -1.34
N ALA A 62 2.59 -16.75 -0.96
CA ALA A 62 3.34 -17.82 -0.30
C ALA A 62 2.75 -18.20 1.07
N VAL A 63 2.30 -17.21 1.86
CA VAL A 63 1.64 -17.46 3.16
C VAL A 63 0.24 -18.04 3.01
N LEU A 64 -0.52 -17.61 2.00
CA LEU A 64 -1.89 -18.07 1.74
C LEU A 64 -1.98 -19.45 1.05
N ARG A 65 -0.85 -20.02 0.61
CA ARG A 65 -0.78 -21.34 -0.04
C ARG A 65 -0.54 -22.49 0.95
N LEU A 66 -0.68 -22.24 2.25
CA LEU A 66 -0.75 -23.24 3.32
C LEU A 66 -2.22 -23.42 3.75
#